data_AF-A0A925T6L5-F1
#
_entry.id   AF-A0A925T6L5-F1
#
_cell.length_a   1.000
_cell.length_b   1.000
_cell.length_c   1.000
_cell.angle_alpha   90.00
_cell.angle_beta   90.00
_cell.angle_gamma   90.00
#
_symmetry.space_group_name_H-M   'P 1'
#
loop_
_entity.id
_entity.type
_entity.pdbx_description
1 polymer ?
#
loop_
_entity_poly.entity_id
_entity_poly.type
_entity_poly.pdbx_seq_one_letter_code
_entity_poly.pdbx_strand_id
1 'polypeptide(L)'
;MKQIIISLSIVTILLVTTRSCKKGDVVSDFAANGTGSYLTLVKSTNTIINYAERTTSEVSITVKEYGDPLEKIVVYTTKGGVSLDRTKWKKV
;
A
#
# COMPACT_ATOMS: atom_id res chain seq x y z
N MET A 1 45.30 -0.31 16.01
CA MET A 1 44.03 0.22 16.56
C MET A 1 43.32 1.20 15.63
N LYS A 2 43.98 2.23 15.06
CA LYS A 2 43.35 3.18 14.11
C LYS A 2 42.62 2.50 12.94
N GLN A 3 43.20 1.47 12.32
CA GLN A 3 42.56 0.78 11.19
C GLN A 3 41.32 -0.03 11.58
N ILE A 4 41.26 -0.56 12.80
CA ILE A 4 40.10 -1.30 13.33
C ILE A 4 38.94 -0.33 13.64
N ILE A 5 39.28 0.87 14.13
CA ILE A 5 38.29 1.92 14.40
C ILE A 5 37.69 2.44 13.09
N ILE A 6 38.49 2.59 12.04
CA ILE A 6 38.03 3.02 10.71
C ILE A 6 37.11 1.98 10.08
N SER A 7 37.46 0.69 10.13
CA SER A 7 36.61 -0.36 9.57
C SER A 7 35.29 -0.52 10.33
N LEU A 8 35.30 -0.39 11.67
CA LEU A 8 34.08 -0.39 12.48
C LEU A 8 33.16 0.80 12.16
N SER A 9 33.74 1.97 11.89
CA SER A 9 32.98 3.18 11.51
C SER A 9 32.27 3.02 10.16
N ILE A 10 32.95 2.44 9.17
CA ILE A 10 32.40 2.21 7.83
C ILE A 10 31.24 1.20 7.87
N VAL A 11 31.40 0.11 8.62
CA VAL A 11 30.34 -0.91 8.80
C VAL A 11 29.10 -0.29 9.46
N THR A 12 29.30 0.57 10.46
CA THR A 12 28.19 1.21 11.17
C THR A 12 27.40 2.17 10.26
N ILE A 13 28.08 2.90 9.37
CA ILE A 13 27.43 3.81 8.39
C ILE A 13 26.59 3.02 7.37
N LEU A 14 27.09 1.88 6.87
CA LEU A 14 26.34 1.01 5.95
C LEU A 14 25.09 0.36 6.59
N LEU A 15 25.13 0.06 7.89
CA LEU A 15 23.95 -0.48 8.58
C LEU A 15 22.84 0.55 8.81
N VAL A 16 23.16 1.85 8.86
CA VAL A 16 22.16 2.91 9.07
C VAL A 16 21.47 3.29 7.74
N THR A 17 22.20 3.28 6.62
CA THR A 17 21.64 3.67 5.31
C THR A 17 20.71 2.61 4.70
N THR A 18 20.89 1.33 5.05
CA THR A 18 20.04 0.22 4.58
C THR A 18 18.68 0.15 5.28
N ARG A 19 18.47 0.88 6.39
CA ARG A 19 17.17 0.95 7.08
C ARG A 19 16.21 2.00 6.51
N SER A 20 16.64 2.81 5.54
CA SER A 20 15.81 3.87 4.95
C SER A 20 14.92 3.44 3.77
N CYS A 21 14.96 2.16 3.36
CA CYS A 21 13.90 1.61 2.49
C CYS A 21 12.66 1.22 3.31
N LYS A 22 12.14 2.13 4.13
CA LYS A 22 10.71 2.04 4.43
C LYS A 22 10.01 2.40 3.12
N LYS A 23 9.52 1.38 2.42
CA LYS A 23 8.52 1.55 1.36
C LYS A 23 7.35 2.26 2.05
N GLY A 24 7.34 3.59 1.97
CA GLY A 24 6.21 4.38 2.42
C GLY A 24 4.99 3.85 1.67
N ASP A 25 3.84 3.83 2.34
CA ASP A 25 2.56 3.58 1.68
C ASP A 25 2.25 4.77 0.76
N VAL A 26 3.00 4.87 -0.34
CA VAL A 26 2.74 5.82 -1.41
C VAL A 26 1.67 5.16 -2.28
N VAL A 27 0.56 5.86 -2.48
CA VAL A 27 -0.39 5.56 -3.56
C VAL A 27 0.40 5.74 -4.85
N SER A 28 1.10 4.69 -5.25
CA SER A 28 2.03 4.70 -6.37
C SER A 28 1.25 4.33 -7.60
N ASP A 29 1.43 5.09 -8.67
CA ASP A 29 0.95 4.68 -9.99
C ASP A 29 1.49 3.29 -10.33
N PHE A 30 0.66 2.41 -10.91
CA PHE A 30 1.09 1.06 -11.28
C PHE A 30 2.27 1.11 -12.27
N ALA A 31 2.39 2.20 -13.04
CA ALA A 31 3.52 2.43 -13.93
C ALA A 31 4.87 2.57 -13.20
N ALA A 32 4.85 2.90 -11.90
CA ALA A 32 6.04 2.97 -11.05
C ALA A 32 6.34 1.65 -10.31
N ASN A 33 5.39 0.71 -10.30
CA ASN A 33 5.61 -0.64 -9.81
C ASN A 33 6.29 -1.43 -10.94
N GLY A 34 7.58 -1.74 -10.80
CA GLY A 34 8.31 -2.54 -11.78
C GLY A 34 7.79 -3.99 -11.90
N THR A 35 8.67 -4.94 -12.18
CA THR A 35 8.33 -6.36 -12.28
C THR A 35 7.87 -6.93 -10.94
N GLY A 36 6.69 -7.57 -10.90
CA GLY A 36 6.15 -8.24 -9.71
C GLY A 36 4.66 -8.54 -9.82
N SER A 37 4.12 -9.20 -8.79
CA SER A 37 2.69 -9.55 -8.70
C SER A 37 1.92 -8.48 -7.93
N TYR A 38 0.93 -7.84 -8.55
CA TYR A 38 0.17 -6.74 -7.94
C TYR A 38 -1.24 -6.58 -8.51
N LEU A 39 -2.10 -5.94 -7.71
CA LEU A 39 -3.45 -5.53 -8.08
C LEU A 39 -3.45 -4.03 -8.41
N THR A 40 -4.04 -3.65 -9.54
CA THR A 40 -4.25 -2.24 -9.90
C THR A 40 -5.73 -1.90 -10.01
N LEU A 41 -6.09 -0.67 -9.64
CA LEU A 41 -7.44 -0.13 -9.82
C LEU A 41 -7.58 0.38 -11.26
N VAL A 42 -8.44 -0.26 -12.06
CA VAL A 42 -8.71 0.15 -13.45
C VAL A 42 -9.78 1.21 -13.52
N LYS A 43 -10.85 1.03 -12.74
CA LYS A 43 -12.00 1.94 -12.72
C LYS A 43 -12.64 1.94 -11.33
N SER A 44 -13.06 3.11 -10.89
CA SER A 44 -13.98 3.26 -9.76
C SER A 44 -15.23 3.97 -10.26
N THR A 45 -16.40 3.42 -9.95
CA THR A 45 -17.69 4.07 -10.23
C THR A 45 -18.14 4.89 -9.03
N ASN A 46 -18.06 4.30 -7.84
CA ASN A 46 -18.30 4.95 -6.55
C ASN A 46 -17.45 4.25 -5.48
N THR A 47 -16.91 5.00 -4.53
CA THR A 47 -16.11 4.50 -3.39
C THR A 47 -16.67 4.91 -2.04
N ILE A 48 -17.79 5.66 -2.03
CA ILE A 48 -18.43 6.18 -0.83
C ILE A 48 -19.80 5.55 -0.70
N ILE A 49 -20.04 4.92 0.46
CA ILE A 49 -21.38 4.46 0.83
C ILE A 49 -22.13 5.62 1.49
N ASN A 50 -23.21 6.09 0.87
CA ASN A 50 -24.12 7.03 1.50
C ASN A 50 -25.07 6.27 2.44
N TYR A 51 -24.83 6.38 3.74
CA TYR A 51 -25.65 5.70 4.75
C TYR A 51 -27.09 6.21 4.86
N ALA A 52 -27.40 7.39 4.28
CA ALA A 52 -28.78 7.88 4.19
C ALA A 52 -29.58 7.19 3.07
N GLU A 53 -28.89 6.64 2.08
CA GLU A 53 -29.46 6.04 0.86
C GLU A 53 -28.97 4.59 0.70
N ARG A 54 -29.02 3.79 1.78
CA ARG A 54 -28.38 2.47 1.83
C ARG A 54 -28.84 1.51 0.74
N THR A 55 -30.09 1.64 0.28
CA THR A 55 -30.70 0.75 -0.70
C THR A 55 -30.30 1.06 -2.14
N THR A 56 -29.80 2.27 -2.42
CA THR A 56 -29.35 2.71 -3.75
C THR A 56 -27.85 2.99 -3.81
N SER A 57 -27.18 3.06 -2.65
CA SER A 57 -25.76 3.31 -2.54
C SER A 57 -24.94 2.04 -2.82
N GLU A 58 -24.56 1.85 -4.08
CA GLU A 58 -23.62 0.80 -4.48
C GLU A 58 -22.19 1.33 -4.60
N VAL A 59 -21.22 0.52 -4.17
CA VAL A 59 -19.78 0.75 -4.36
C VAL A 59 -19.27 -0.30 -5.34
N SER A 60 -18.64 0.16 -6.41
CA SER A 60 -18.14 -0.72 -7.46
C SER A 60 -16.77 -0.25 -7.94
N ILE A 61 -15.85 -1.21 -7.97
CA ILE A 61 -14.48 -1.05 -8.45
C ILE A 61 -14.16 -2.18 -9.44
N THR A 62 -13.38 -1.85 -10.46
CA THR A 62 -12.79 -2.82 -11.37
C THR A 62 -11.30 -2.82 -11.12
N VAL A 63 -10.76 -4.00 -10.85
CA VAL A 63 -9.34 -4.22 -10.61
C VAL A 63 -8.76 -5.15 -11.67
N LYS A 64 -7.46 -5.05 -11.88
CA LYS A 64 -6.71 -5.94 -12.77
C LYS A 64 -5.51 -6.51 -12.05
N GLU A 65 -5.30 -7.80 -12.24
CA GLU A 65 -4.19 -8.56 -11.68
C GLU A 65 -3.04 -8.62 -12.70
N TYR A 66 -1.82 -8.57 -12.18
CA TYR A 66 -0.58 -8.72 -12.94
C TYR A 66 0.36 -9.67 -12.19
N GLY A 67 1.10 -10.49 -12.91
CA GLY A 67 2.06 -11.45 -12.35
C GLY A 67 1.41 -12.79 -11.99
N ASP A 68 1.76 -13.32 -10.83
CA ASP A 68 1.22 -14.58 -10.32
C ASP A 68 -0.26 -14.43 -9.91
N PRO A 69 -1.06 -15.50 -9.99
CA PRO A 69 -2.46 -15.48 -9.57
C PRO A 69 -2.61 -15.06 -8.10
N LEU A 70 -3.56 -14.17 -7.82
CA LEU A 70 -3.90 -13.83 -6.44
C LEU A 70 -4.83 -14.90 -5.84
N GLU A 71 -4.51 -15.37 -4.63
CA GLU A 71 -5.37 -16.32 -3.92
C GLU A 71 -6.68 -15.67 -3.43
N LYS A 72 -6.62 -14.38 -3.06
CA LYS A 72 -7.77 -13.64 -2.54
C LYS A 72 -7.60 -12.13 -2.67
N ILE A 73 -8.72 -11.44 -2.83
CA ILE A 73 -8.82 -9.97 -2.72
C ILE A 73 -9.51 -9.64 -1.40
N VAL A 74 -8.90 -8.77 -0.59
CA VAL A 74 -9.47 -8.32 0.68
C VAL A 74 -9.81 -6.83 0.58
N VAL A 75 -11.09 -6.51 0.77
CA VAL A 75 -11.60 -5.14 0.72
C VAL A 75 -11.81 -4.60 2.13
N TYR A 76 -11.46 -3.32 2.32
CA TYR A 76 -11.65 -2.61 3.57
C TYR A 76 -12.47 -1.34 3.36
N THR A 77 -13.23 -0.96 4.37
CA THR A 77 -13.99 0.28 4.43
C THR A 77 -13.59 1.10 5.64
N THR A 78 -13.77 2.42 5.56
CA THR A 78 -13.52 3.33 6.69
C THR A 78 -14.52 4.48 6.69
N LYS A 79 -14.69 5.12 7.84
CA LYS A 79 -15.56 6.28 7.98
C LYS A 79 -14.80 7.54 7.53
N GLY A 80 -15.28 8.19 6.48
CA GLY A 80 -14.63 9.35 5.85
C GLY A 80 -13.75 8.94 4.67
N GLY A 81 -13.75 9.72 3.59
CA GLY A 81 -13.20 9.31 2.28
C GLY A 81 -11.67 9.22 2.17
N VAL A 82 -10.91 9.55 3.23
CA VAL A 82 -9.44 9.70 3.13
C VAL A 82 -8.68 9.31 4.41
N SER A 83 -9.20 8.38 5.23
CA SER A 83 -8.50 7.97 6.45
C SER A 83 -7.28 7.11 6.14
N LEU A 84 -6.08 7.68 6.28
CA LEU A 84 -4.80 6.94 6.22
C LEU A 84 -4.55 6.07 7.47
N ASP A 85 -5.33 6.26 8.53
CA ASP A 85 -5.25 5.46 9.75
C ASP A 85 -5.94 4.10 9.56
N ARG A 86 -5.13 3.08 9.25
CA ARG A 86 -5.57 1.70 9.01
C ARG A 86 -6.17 1.01 10.23
N THR A 87 -5.92 1.50 11.45
CA THR A 87 -6.51 0.92 12.68
C THR A 87 -8.03 1.09 12.73
N LYS A 88 -8.56 2.06 11.98
CA LYS A 88 -9.99 2.37 11.87
C LYS A 88 -10.67 1.64 10.72
N TRP A 89 -9.94 0.88 9.91
CA TRP A 89 -10.49 0.19 8.77
C TRP A 89 -11.22 -1.09 9.20
N LYS A 90 -12.31 -1.41 8.52
CA LYS A 90 -13.10 -2.62 8.75
C LYS A 90 -13.10 -3.45 7.47
N LYS A 91 -12.74 -4.73 7.60
CA LYS A 91 -12.84 -5.70 6.51
C LYS A 91 -14.31 -5.88 6.14
N VAL A 92 -14.60 -5.89 4.84
CA VAL A 92 -15.92 -6.23 4.29
C VAL A 92 -16.12 -7.74 4.25
#